data_AF-A0A4U8T220-F1
#
_entry.id   AF-A0A4U8T220-F1
#
_cell.length_a   1.000
_cell.length_b   1.000
_cell.length_c   1.000
_cell.angle_alpha   90.00
_cell.angle_beta   90.00
_cell.angle_gamma   90.00
#
_symmetry.space_group_name_H-M   'P 1'
#
loop_
_entity.id
_entity.type
_entity.pdbx_description
1 polymer ?
#
loop_
_entity_poly.entity_id
_entity_poly.type
_entity_poly.pdbx_seq_one_letter_code
_entity_poly.pdbx_strand_id
1 'polypeptide(L)'
;MGYRAHIIKNYVVEVGDCIGFNYDLFGFQSLLEELEIQHFSDEETYIEVDRDDLLSLSEKKITFLSKEKQSALMSLKQMAHAPYAVKSGYVRVHWY
;
A
#
# COMPACT_ATOMS: atom_id res chain seq x y z
N MET A 1 13.94 -15.92 -32.23
CA MET A 1 12.63 -15.24 -32.31
C MET A 1 12.31 -14.72 -30.92
N GLY A 2 12.25 -13.39 -30.72
CA GLY A 2 12.27 -12.75 -29.40
C GLY A 2 10.90 -12.24 -28.91
N TYR A 3 10.80 -11.98 -27.61
CA TYR A 3 9.60 -11.45 -26.95
C TYR A 3 9.13 -10.13 -27.59
N ARG A 4 7.82 -9.98 -27.74
CA ARG A 4 7.16 -8.72 -28.13
C ARG A 4 6.16 -8.33 -27.07
N ALA A 5 6.60 -7.47 -26.18
CA ALA A 5 5.78 -6.83 -25.16
C ALA A 5 4.93 -5.72 -25.80
N HIS A 6 3.67 -5.63 -25.38
CA HIS A 6 2.74 -4.58 -25.78
C HIS A 6 2.21 -3.88 -24.53
N ILE A 7 2.11 -2.56 -24.62
CA ILE A 7 2.07 -1.67 -23.47
C ILE A 7 0.67 -1.09 -23.29
N ILE A 8 0.31 -0.93 -22.02
CA ILE A 8 -0.92 -0.30 -21.54
C ILE A 8 -1.12 1.05 -22.21
N LYS A 9 -2.33 1.29 -22.73
CA LYS A 9 -2.62 2.47 -23.56
C LYS A 9 -3.06 3.70 -22.78
N ASN A 10 -3.40 3.57 -21.50
CA ASN A 10 -3.59 4.70 -20.60
C ASN A 10 -3.43 4.24 -19.15
N TYR A 11 -2.60 4.93 -18.36
CA TYR A 11 -2.36 4.67 -16.95
C TYR A 11 -2.30 6.02 -16.23
N VAL A 12 -3.24 6.27 -15.33
CA VAL A 12 -3.36 7.54 -14.60
C VAL A 12 -3.25 7.25 -13.12
N VAL A 13 -2.31 7.90 -12.46
CA VAL A 13 -2.14 7.86 -11.00
C VAL A 13 -2.61 9.19 -10.43
N GLU A 14 -3.63 9.14 -9.60
CA GLU A 14 -4.09 10.27 -8.80
C GLU A 14 -3.69 10.00 -7.34
N VAL A 15 -2.91 10.91 -6.76
CA VAL A 15 -2.33 10.72 -5.43
C VAL A 15 -3.28 11.31 -4.39
N GLY A 16 -3.60 10.50 -3.39
CA GLY A 16 -4.38 10.91 -2.22
C GLY A 16 -3.50 11.47 -1.10
N ASP A 17 -3.88 11.18 0.14
CA ASP A 17 -3.21 11.70 1.33
C ASP A 17 -1.74 11.23 1.44
N CYS A 18 -0.88 12.13 1.94
CA CYS A 18 0.45 11.77 2.39
C CYS A 18 0.35 11.08 3.76
N ILE A 19 0.55 9.76 3.79
CA ILE A 19 0.39 8.93 5.00
C ILE A 19 1.63 8.94 5.92
N GLY A 20 2.58 9.84 5.69
CA GLY A 20 3.87 9.88 6.38
C GLY A 20 4.93 9.03 5.67
N PHE A 21 5.96 8.62 6.40
CA PHE A 21 7.11 7.85 5.85
C PHE A 21 7.85 8.57 4.70
N ASN A 22 7.94 9.90 4.75
CA ASN A 22 8.42 10.75 3.64
C ASN A 22 9.73 10.31 2.97
N TYR A 23 10.65 9.70 3.72
CA TYR A 23 11.92 9.15 3.22
C TYR A 23 12.19 7.74 3.78
N ASP A 24 11.13 7.06 4.20
CA ASP A 24 11.23 5.87 5.05
C ASP A 24 10.42 4.70 4.48
N LEU A 25 10.77 4.31 3.25
CA LEU A 25 10.21 3.13 2.58
C LEU A 25 10.44 1.87 3.42
N PHE A 26 11.65 1.70 3.97
CA PHE A 26 11.99 0.56 4.82
C PHE A 26 11.19 0.54 6.12
N GLY A 27 10.96 1.69 6.76
CA GLY A 27 10.11 1.77 7.95
C GLY A 27 8.65 1.47 7.66
N PHE A 28 8.14 1.83 6.48
CA PHE A 28 6.82 1.41 6.05
C PHE A 28 6.76 -0.10 5.78
N GLN A 29 7.75 -0.65 5.10
CA GLN A 29 7.85 -2.09 4.86
C GLN A 29 7.91 -2.87 6.18
N SER A 30 8.74 -2.42 7.11
CA SER A 30 8.88 -3.02 8.44
C SER A 30 7.55 -3.00 9.21
N LEU A 31 6.77 -1.93 9.09
CA LEU A 31 5.43 -1.87 9.68
C LEU A 31 4.48 -2.92 9.08
N LEU A 32 4.52 -3.14 7.77
CA LEU A 32 3.69 -4.16 7.12
C LEU A 32 4.10 -5.57 7.56
N GLU A 33 5.41 -5.82 7.65
CA GLU A 33 5.96 -7.09 8.15
C GLU A 33 5.58 -7.34 9.61
N GLU A 34 5.71 -6.34 10.49
CA GLU A 34 5.28 -6.40 11.91
C GLU A 34 3.78 -6.76 12.05
N LEU A 35 2.96 -6.30 11.11
CA LEU A 35 1.52 -6.53 11.11
C LEU A 35 1.11 -7.83 10.40
N GLU A 36 2.07 -8.52 9.78
CA GLU A 36 1.89 -9.72 8.97
C GLU A 36 1.00 -9.46 7.74
N ILE A 37 1.18 -8.30 7.10
CA ILE A 37 0.44 -7.90 5.90
C ILE A 37 1.27 -8.25 4.66
N GLN A 38 0.69 -9.05 3.76
CA GLN A 38 1.32 -9.35 2.48
C GLN A 38 1.48 -8.08 1.65
N HIS A 39 2.67 -7.91 1.08
CA HIS A 39 2.97 -6.77 0.21
C HIS A 39 4.02 -7.13 -0.83
N PHE A 40 4.06 -6.34 -1.90
CA PHE A 40 5.09 -6.38 -2.93
C PHE A 40 5.76 -5.02 -2.98
N SER A 41 7.09 -5.00 -2.96
CA SER A 41 7.90 -3.78 -3.12
C SER A 41 8.62 -3.85 -4.46
N ASP A 42 8.63 -2.75 -5.21
CA ASP A 42 9.53 -2.62 -6.36
C ASP A 42 10.95 -2.18 -5.97
N GLU A 43 11.23 -2.14 -4.66
CA GLU A 43 12.49 -1.75 -4.02
C GLU A 43 12.90 -0.27 -4.18
N GLU A 44 12.19 0.52 -4.99
CA GLU A 44 12.62 1.87 -5.35
C GLU A 44 11.54 2.95 -5.18
N THR A 45 10.29 2.69 -5.60
CA THR A 45 9.30 3.76 -5.79
C THR A 45 7.90 3.46 -5.26
N TYR A 46 7.51 2.18 -5.12
CA TYR A 46 6.20 1.83 -4.61
C TYR A 46 6.15 0.50 -3.85
N ILE A 47 5.18 0.45 -2.94
CA ILE A 47 4.78 -0.77 -2.25
C ILE A 47 3.30 -1.02 -2.54
N GLU A 48 2.98 -2.22 -3.02
CA GLU A 48 1.63 -2.73 -3.17
C GLU A 48 1.26 -3.57 -1.96
N VAL A 49 0.27 -3.09 -1.20
CA VAL A 49 -0.22 -3.73 0.02
C VAL A 49 -1.45 -4.55 -0.30
N ASP A 50 -1.49 -5.80 0.16
CA ASP A 50 -2.65 -6.68 -0.04
C ASP A 50 -3.90 -6.11 0.62
N ARG A 51 -4.98 -6.03 -0.16
CA ARG A 51 -6.24 -5.44 0.27
C ARG A 51 -6.92 -6.26 1.35
N ASP A 52 -6.94 -7.58 1.22
CA ASP A 52 -7.73 -8.45 2.10
C ASP A 52 -7.03 -8.61 3.46
N ASP A 53 -5.71 -8.68 3.47
CA ASP A 53 -4.91 -8.61 4.70
C ASP A 53 -5.13 -7.28 5.42
N LEU A 54 -5.10 -6.17 4.69
CA LEU A 54 -5.30 -4.85 5.27
C LEU A 54 -6.71 -4.68 5.86
N LEU A 55 -7.74 -5.25 5.22
CA LEU A 55 -9.11 -5.21 5.74
C LEU A 55 -9.33 -6.17 6.92
N SER A 56 -8.65 -7.32 6.93
CA SER A 56 -8.74 -8.33 7.98
C SER A 56 -7.94 -8.00 9.25
N LEU A 57 -7.10 -6.95 9.22
CA LEU A 57 -6.40 -6.43 10.39
C LEU A 57 -7.35 -6.16 11.57
N SER A 58 -7.09 -6.88 12.67
CA SER A 58 -7.80 -6.69 13.93
C SER A 58 -7.51 -5.31 14.53
N GLU A 59 -8.54 -4.68 15.12
CA GLU A 59 -8.40 -3.40 15.82
C GLU A 59 -7.37 -3.46 16.94
N LYS A 60 -7.22 -4.62 17.60
CA LYS A 60 -6.21 -4.83 18.65
C LYS A 60 -4.80 -4.57 18.13
N LYS A 61 -4.42 -5.15 16.97
CA LYS A 61 -3.10 -4.92 16.37
C LYS A 61 -2.85 -3.43 16.07
N ILE A 62 -3.90 -2.71 15.64
CA ILE A 62 -3.80 -1.28 15.32
C ILE A 62 -3.61 -0.44 16.59
N THR A 63 -4.31 -0.76 17.68
CA THR A 63 -4.26 0.05 18.92
C THR A 63 -2.90 0.11 19.61
N PHE A 64 -2.01 -0.85 19.36
CA PHE A 64 -0.65 -0.86 19.91
C PHE A 64 0.33 0.06 19.15
N LEU A 65 -0.07 0.59 17.99
CA LEU A 65 0.77 1.46 17.16
C LEU A 65 0.73 2.91 17.63
N SER A 66 1.71 3.71 17.21
CA SER A 66 1.68 5.17 17.41
C SER A 66 0.49 5.80 16.65
N LYS A 67 0.02 6.96 17.12
CA LYS A 67 -1.13 7.66 16.47
C LYS A 67 -0.89 7.94 14.99
N GLU A 68 0.34 8.24 14.60
CA GLU A 68 0.73 8.47 13.21
C GLU A 68 0.57 7.19 12.37
N LYS A 69 1.11 6.06 12.85
CA LYS A 69 0.97 4.75 12.21
C LYS A 69 -0.49 4.30 12.13
N GLN A 70 -1.28 4.58 13.17
CA GLN A 70 -2.73 4.31 13.16
C GLN A 70 -3.45 5.13 12.08
N SER A 71 -3.14 6.43 11.98
CA SER A 71 -3.73 7.30 10.95
C SER A 71 -3.38 6.81 9.54
N ALA A 72 -2.11 6.44 9.31
CA ALA A 72 -1.66 5.88 8.03
C ALA A 72 -2.44 4.61 7.64
N LEU A 73 -2.61 3.67 8.58
CA LEU A 73 -3.39 2.45 8.34
C LEU A 73 -4.86 2.73 8.09
N MET A 74 -5.45 3.72 8.75
CA MET A 74 -6.85 4.11 8.49
C MET A 74 -7.02 4.68 7.09
N SER A 75 -6.09 5.52 6.62
CA SER A 75 -6.07 6.01 5.24
C SER A 75 -5.92 4.86 4.24
N LEU A 76 -5.03 3.89 4.51
CA LEU A 76 -4.89 2.69 3.68
C LEU A 76 -6.19 1.86 3.66
N LYS A 77 -6.84 1.69 4.82
CA LYS A 77 -8.11 0.94 4.93
C LYS A 77 -9.21 1.62 4.15
N GLN A 78 -9.26 2.95 4.17
CA GLN A 78 -10.19 3.71 3.35
C GLN A 78 -9.91 3.49 1.85
N MET A 79 -8.62 3.51 1.44
CA MET A 79 -8.23 3.27 0.06
C MET A 79 -8.43 1.82 -0.40
N ALA A 80 -8.45 0.84 0.51
CA ALA A 80 -8.80 -0.56 0.20
C ALA A 80 -10.23 -0.70 -0.36
N HIS A 81 -11.10 0.29 -0.15
CA HIS A 81 -12.44 0.35 -0.75
C HIS A 81 -12.49 1.08 -2.10
N ALA A 82 -11.40 1.70 -2.54
CA ALA A 82 -11.37 2.45 -3.79
C ALA A 82 -11.58 1.51 -5.00
N PRO A 83 -12.24 1.98 -6.09
CA PRO A 83 -12.54 1.13 -7.25
C PRO A 83 -11.31 0.49 -7.90
N TYR A 84 -10.14 1.12 -7.81
CA TYR A 84 -8.90 0.54 -8.34
C TYR A 84 -8.43 -0.61 -7.44
N ALA A 85 -8.40 -0.42 -6.12
CA ALA A 85 -7.92 -1.41 -5.15
C ALA A 85 -8.81 -2.66 -5.13
N VAL A 86 -10.13 -2.47 -5.29
CA VAL A 86 -11.08 -3.59 -5.44
C VAL A 86 -10.82 -4.40 -6.72
N LYS A 87 -10.34 -3.76 -7.80
CA LYS A 87 -10.02 -4.44 -9.06
C LYS A 87 -8.64 -5.10 -9.07
N SER A 88 -7.64 -4.45 -8.49
CA SER A 88 -6.25 -4.96 -8.44
C SER A 88 -6.04 -5.98 -7.32
N GLY A 89 -6.82 -5.90 -6.23
CA GLY A 89 -6.53 -6.62 -4.99
C GLY A 89 -5.45 -5.95 -4.13
N TYR A 90 -4.93 -4.81 -4.56
CA TYR A 90 -3.80 -4.14 -3.91
C TYR A 90 -4.02 -2.63 -3.76
N VAL A 91 -3.56 -2.09 -2.64
CA VAL A 91 -3.43 -0.65 -2.39
C VAL A 91 -1.98 -0.26 -2.65
N ARG A 92 -1.73 0.65 -3.59
CA ARG A 92 -0.37 1.08 -3.93
C ARG A 92 -0.02 2.36 -3.17
N VAL A 93 1.08 2.33 -2.43
CA VAL A 93 1.72 3.50 -1.82
C VAL A 93 2.94 3.84 -2.67
N HIS A 94 3.08 5.12 -3.05
CA HIS A 94 4.12 5.57 -3.97
C HIS A 94 4.92 6.71 -3.34
N TRP A 95 6.24 6.66 -3.51
CA TRP A 95 7.19 7.72 -3.13
C TRP A 95 7.66 8.44 -4.39
N TYR A 96 7.80 9.77 -4.31
CA TYR A 96 8.23 10.63 -5.43
C TYR A 96 9.59 11.24 -5.15
#